data_AF-D0LAA0-F1
#
_entry.id   AF-D0LAA0-F1
#
_cell.length_a   1.000
_cell.length_b   1.000
_cell.length_c   1.000
_cell.angle_alpha   90.00
_cell.angle_beta   90.00
_cell.angle_gamma   90.00
#
_symmetry.space_group_name_H-M   'P 1'
#
loop_
_entity.id
_entity.type
_entity.pdbx_description
1 polymer ?
#
loop_
_entity_poly.entity_id
_entity_poly.type
_entity_poly.pdbx_seq_one_letter_code
_entity_poly.pdbx_strand_id
1 'polypeptide(L)'
;MPTYVFRCAEGCVDFTERHPMSAIPDAARCPSCAASARRIVGAPALGVGDSAAMRLQDATRATADRPSVVTGLPASSRRTPTSSNPLHRKLPRP
;
A
#
# COMPACT_ATOMS: atom_id res chain seq x y z
N MET A 1 -12.09 -18.50 -6.82
CA MET A 1 -12.76 -18.84 -5.55
C MET A 1 -12.50 -17.74 -4.54
N PRO A 2 -13.55 -17.07 -4.03
CA PRO A 2 -13.43 -16.03 -3.00
C PRO A 2 -13.00 -16.59 -1.65
N THR A 3 -12.61 -15.66 -0.78
CA THR A 3 -11.97 -15.90 0.50
C THR A 3 -12.85 -15.31 1.60
N TYR A 4 -13.17 -16.09 2.63
CA TYR A 4 -14.06 -15.70 3.73
C TYR A 4 -13.37 -15.84 5.07
N VAL A 5 -13.66 -14.92 5.99
CA VAL A 5 -13.07 -14.87 7.33
C VAL A 5 -14.07 -15.41 8.35
N PHE A 6 -13.59 -16.23 9.28
CA PHE A 6 -14.37 -16.84 10.35
C PHE A 6 -13.78 -16.47 11.71
N ARG A 7 -14.65 -16.11 12.64
CA ARG A 7 -14.30 -15.75 14.03
C ARG A 7 -14.75 -16.84 14.97
N CYS A 8 -13.81 -17.36 15.76
CA CYS A 8 -14.09 -18.34 16.79
C CYS A 8 -14.88 -17.73 17.95
N ALA A 9 -15.86 -18.45 18.48
CA ALA A 9 -16.59 -18.05 19.68
C ALA A 9 -15.70 -18.05 20.94
N GLU A 10 -14.71 -18.92 20.99
CA GLU A 10 -13.79 -19.10 22.14
C GLU A 10 -12.62 -18.10 22.14
N GLY A 11 -12.57 -17.14 21.21
CA GLY A 11 -11.55 -16.09 21.18
C GLY A 11 -10.22 -16.47 20.54
N CYS A 12 -10.14 -17.60 19.81
CA CYS A 12 -8.99 -17.89 18.95
C CYS A 12 -8.83 -16.86 17.83
N VAL A 13 -7.64 -16.81 17.22
CA VAL A 13 -7.37 -15.96 16.04
C VAL A 13 -8.36 -16.22 14.91
N ASP A 14 -8.80 -15.15 14.26
CA ASP A 14 -9.64 -15.24 13.06
C ASP A 14 -8.89 -16.03 11.98
N PHE A 15 -9.58 -16.92 11.28
CA PHE A 15 -9.01 -17.74 10.22
C PHE A 15 -9.80 -17.59 8.93
N THR A 16 -9.23 -18.08 7.84
CA THR A 16 -9.73 -17.79 6.49
C THR A 16 -9.88 -19.07 5.68
N GLU A 17 -11.00 -19.23 4.98
CA GLU A 17 -11.26 -20.36 4.08
C GLU A 17 -11.74 -19.88 2.70
N ARG A 18 -11.54 -20.72 1.68
CA ARG A 18 -11.96 -20.44 0.30
C ARG A 18 -13.17 -21.28 -0.05
N HIS A 19 -14.27 -20.63 -0.39
CA HIS A 19 -15.54 -21.29 -0.73
C HIS A 19 -16.09 -20.74 -2.05
N PRO A 20 -16.88 -21.52 -2.81
CA PRO A 20 -17.60 -20.96 -3.95
C PRO A 20 -18.72 -20.07 -3.44
N MET A 21 -19.08 -19.01 -4.17
CA MET A 21 -20.12 -18.08 -3.73
C MET A 21 -21.48 -18.76 -3.48
N SER A 22 -21.74 -19.88 -4.16
CA SER A 22 -22.98 -20.65 -4.07
C SER A 22 -23.05 -21.64 -2.91
N ALA A 23 -21.95 -21.94 -2.22
CA ALA A 23 -21.91 -22.96 -1.16
C ALA A 23 -21.08 -22.52 0.06
N ILE A 24 -21.16 -21.24 0.40
CA ILE A 24 -20.46 -20.67 1.55
C ILE A 24 -21.24 -21.06 2.81
N PRO A 25 -20.60 -21.69 3.82
CA PRO A 25 -21.26 -21.96 5.09
C PRO A 25 -21.31 -20.71 5.98
N ASP A 26 -22.35 -20.59 6.81
CA ASP A 26 -22.45 -19.50 7.81
C ASP A 26 -21.56 -19.74 9.05
N ALA A 27 -21.17 -21.00 9.29
CA ALA A 27 -20.24 -21.39 10.34
C ALA A 27 -19.24 -22.46 9.87
N ALA A 28 -18.02 -22.39 10.38
CA ALA A 28 -16.94 -23.35 10.13
C ALA A 28 -16.37 -23.84 11.47
N ARG A 29 -15.60 -24.94 11.46
CA ARG A 29 -14.91 -25.43 12.66
C ARG A 29 -13.58 -24.72 12.82
N CYS A 30 -13.30 -24.18 14.00
CA CYS A 30 -12.04 -23.53 14.27
C CYS A 30 -10.88 -24.55 14.18
N PRO A 31 -9.80 -24.27 13.42
CA PRO A 31 -8.66 -25.19 13.30
C PRO A 31 -7.86 -25.33 14.59
N SER A 32 -8.02 -24.41 15.56
CA SER A 32 -7.28 -24.43 16.82
C SER A 32 -8.01 -25.15 17.96
N CYS A 33 -9.34 -25.03 18.06
CA CYS A 33 -10.12 -25.57 19.20
C CYS A 33 -11.34 -26.39 18.79
N ALA A 34 -11.57 -26.60 17.48
CA ALA A 34 -12.72 -27.31 16.90
C ALA A 34 -14.11 -26.72 17.23
N ALA A 35 -14.18 -25.61 17.97
CA ALA A 35 -15.43 -24.91 18.26
C ALA A 35 -16.06 -24.30 16.99
N SER A 36 -17.35 -23.96 17.09
CA SER A 36 -18.07 -23.25 16.04
C SER A 36 -17.52 -21.84 15.87
N ALA A 37 -17.14 -21.49 14.64
CA ALA A 37 -16.68 -20.16 14.24
C ALA A 37 -17.66 -19.57 13.23
N ARG A 38 -18.16 -18.36 13.50
CA ARG A 38 -19.14 -17.69 12.64
C ARG A 38 -18.43 -16.92 11.52
N ARG A 39 -19.02 -16.90 10.34
CA ARG A 39 -18.56 -16.04 9.24
C ARG A 39 -18.69 -14.57 9.64
N ILE A 40 -17.66 -13.79 9.36
CA ILE A 40 -17.68 -12.34 9.59
C ILE A 40 -17.26 -11.61 8.32
N VAL A 41 -17.68 -10.35 8.21
CA VAL A 41 -17.02 -9.41 7.31
C VAL A 41 -15.67 -9.08 7.96
N GLY A 42 -14.60 -9.67 7.42
CA GLY A 42 -13.24 -9.39 7.89
C GLY A 42 -12.93 -7.90 7.76
N ALA A 43 -11.91 -7.43 8.50
CA ALA A 43 -11.45 -6.07 8.35
C ALA A 43 -11.07 -5.84 6.88
N PRO A 44 -11.75 -4.91 6.15
CA PRO A 44 -11.22 -4.49 4.87
C PRO A 44 -9.80 -3.99 5.13
N ALA A 45 -8.88 -4.15 4.17
CA ALA A 45 -7.49 -3.74 4.33
C ALA A 45 -7.36 -2.21 4.33
N LEU A 46 -7.92 -1.58 5.38
CA LEU A 46 -7.94 -0.15 5.63
C LEU A 46 -6.49 0.29 5.80
N GLY A 47 -6.01 1.10 4.85
CA GLY A 47 -4.63 1.58 4.79
C GLY A 47 -3.87 1.19 3.52
N VAL A 48 -4.30 0.15 2.78
CA VAL A 48 -3.66 -0.22 1.50
C VAL A 48 -3.77 0.91 0.46
N GLY A 49 -4.82 1.72 0.56
CA GLY A 49 -5.07 2.87 -0.31
C GLY A 49 -4.06 4.02 -0.18
N ASP A 50 -3.30 4.13 0.92
CA ASP A 50 -2.31 5.21 1.11
C ASP A 50 -0.86 4.76 0.80
N SER A 51 -0.72 3.62 0.13
CA SER A 51 0.60 3.18 -0.35
C SER A 51 1.21 4.20 -1.32
N ALA A 52 2.53 4.31 -1.33
CA ALA A 52 3.24 5.19 -2.26
C ALA A 52 2.91 4.86 -3.73
N ALA A 53 2.69 3.58 -4.05
CA ALA A 53 2.28 3.14 -5.37
C ALA A 53 0.89 3.67 -5.77
N MET A 54 -0.10 3.58 -4.87
CA MET A 54 -1.44 4.12 -5.13
C MET A 54 -1.41 5.64 -5.28
N ARG A 55 -0.70 6.34 -4.39
CA ARG A 55 -0.51 7.79 -4.48
C ARG A 55 0.13 8.23 -5.79
N LEU A 56 1.08 7.46 -6.33
CA LEU A 56 1.69 7.73 -7.63
C LEU A 56 0.68 7.56 -8.77
N GLN A 57 -0.15 6.52 -8.72
CA GLN A 57 -1.21 6.32 -9.71
C GLN A 57 -2.22 7.47 -9.71
N ASP A 58 -2.67 7.88 -8.53
CA ASP A 58 -3.61 9.00 -8.37
C ASP A 58 -3.00 10.33 -8.84
N ALA A 59 -1.74 10.61 -8.47
CA ALA A 59 -1.03 11.79 -8.94
C ALA A 59 -0.89 11.79 -10.48
N THR A 60 -0.62 10.63 -11.08
CA THR A 60 -0.50 10.49 -12.54
C THR A 60 -1.86 10.68 -13.22
N ARG A 61 -2.95 10.15 -12.68
CA ARG A 61 -4.30 10.37 -13.21
C ARG A 61 -4.69 11.85 -13.12
N ALA A 62 -4.34 12.51 -12.02
CA ALA A 62 -4.68 13.91 -11.81
C ALA A 62 -4.04 14.86 -12.82
N THR A 63 -2.92 14.52 -13.46
CA THR A 63 -2.29 15.40 -14.46
C THR A 63 -3.12 15.58 -15.73
N ALA A 64 -4.08 14.69 -16.01
CA ALA A 64 -4.98 14.82 -17.15
C ALA A 64 -5.89 16.05 -17.04
N ASP A 65 -6.44 16.31 -15.85
CA ASP A 65 -7.42 17.38 -15.63
C ASP A 65 -6.88 18.53 -14.76
N ARG A 66 -5.95 18.24 -13.85
CA ARG A 66 -5.40 19.18 -12.86
C ARG A 66 -3.88 18.99 -12.69
N PRO A 67 -3.09 19.28 -13.74
CA PRO A 67 -1.64 19.18 -13.64
C PRO A 67 -1.11 20.17 -12.58
N SER A 68 -0.19 19.70 -11.73
CA SER A 68 0.48 20.56 -10.77
C SER A 68 1.44 21.50 -11.51
N VAL A 69 1.18 22.80 -11.44
CA VAL A 69 2.05 23.84 -12.03
C VAL A 69 2.99 24.36 -10.95
N VAL A 70 4.29 24.39 -11.22
CA VAL A 70 5.29 24.91 -10.29
C VAL A 70 5.27 26.44 -10.35
N THR A 71 4.93 27.10 -9.26
CA THR A 71 4.87 28.58 -9.16
C THR A 71 6.14 29.21 -8.62
N GLY A 72 7.14 28.41 -8.26
CA GLY A 72 8.40 28.90 -7.73
C GLY A 72 9.43 27.79 -7.63
N LEU A 73 10.71 28.18 -7.53
CA LEU A 73 11.79 27.23 -7.35
C LEU A 73 11.64 26.52 -5.99
N PRO A 74 11.98 25.23 -5.89
CA PRO A 74 11.99 24.54 -4.61
C PRO A 74 12.91 25.27 -3.63
N ALA A 75 12.45 25.49 -2.40
CA ALA A 75 13.13 26.30 -1.38
C ALA A 75 14.54 25.77 -1.00
N SER A 76 14.85 24.53 -1.35
CA SER A 76 16.16 23.91 -1.14
C SER A 76 16.65 23.29 -2.43
N SER A 77 17.52 24.00 -3.14
CA SER A 77 18.45 23.33 -4.05
C SER A 77 19.50 22.64 -3.19
N ARG A 78 19.57 21.32 -3.20
CA ARG A 78 20.73 20.61 -2.65
C ARG A 78 21.95 21.14 -3.40
N ARG A 79 22.86 21.84 -2.71
CA ARG A 79 24.04 22.46 -3.35
C ARG A 79 24.79 21.39 -4.14
N THR A 80 24.97 21.59 -5.43
CA THR A 80 25.82 20.73 -6.24
C THR A 80 27.23 20.75 -5.65
N PRO A 81 27.84 19.60 -5.33
CA PRO A 81 29.19 19.58 -4.78
C PRO A 81 30.16 20.19 -5.80
N THR A 82 30.80 21.29 -5.44
CA THR A 82 31.88 21.87 -6.23
C THR A 82 33.20 21.30 -5.75
N SER A 83 33.99 20.71 -6.65
CA SER A 83 35.35 20.27 -6.33
C SER A 83 36.24 21.49 -6.02
N SER A 84 36.99 21.44 -4.92
CA SER A 84 37.99 22.43 -4.54
C SER A 84 39.39 22.15 -5.13
N ASN A 85 39.50 21.17 -6.04
CA ASN A 85 40.78 20.76 -6.59
C ASN A 85 41.38 21.87 -7.48
N PRO A 86 42.57 22.43 -7.13
CA PRO A 86 43.19 23.51 -7.88
C PRO A 86 43.59 23.10 -9.31
N LEU A 87 43.74 21.80 -9.59
CA LEU A 87 44.05 21.27 -10.93
C LEU A 87 42.91 21.50 -11.94
N HIS A 88 41.67 21.72 -11.48
CA HIS A 88 40.53 22.00 -12.36
C HIS A 88 40.70 23.30 -13.15
N ARG A 89 41.58 24.23 -12.69
CA ARG A 89 41.92 25.44 -13.45
C ARG A 89 42.68 25.16 -14.75
N LYS A 90 43.28 23.98 -14.88
CA LYS A 90 44.05 23.57 -16.08
C LYS A 90 43.19 22.86 -17.13
N LEU A 91 41.91 22.60 -16.84
CA LEU A 91 41.02 21.96 -17.80
C LEU A 91 40.65 22.95 -18.92
N PRO A 92 40.49 22.48 -20.17
CA PRO A 92 39.96 23.29 -21.26
C PRO A 92 38.58 23.81 -20.87
N ARG A 93 38.32 25.10 -21.07
CA ARG A 93 37.00 25.69 -20.82
C ARG A 93 36.09 25.41 -22.03
N PRO A 94 34.84 24.97 -21.81
CA PRO A 94 33.84 24.87 -22.87
C PRO A 94 33.43 26.25 -23.38
#